data_AF-H5XVE8-F1
#
_entry.id   AF-H5XVE8-F1
#
_cell.length_a   1.000
_cell.length_b   1.000
_cell.length_c   1.000
_cell.angle_alpha   90.00
_cell.angle_beta   90.00
_cell.angle_gamma   90.00
#
_symmetry.space_group_name_H-M   'P 1'
#
loop_
_entity.id
_entity.type
_entity.pdbx_description
1 polymer ?
#
loop_
_entity_poly.entity_id
_entity_poly.type
_entity_poly.pdbx_seq_one_letter_code
_entity_poly.pdbx_strand_id
1 'polypeptide(L)'
;MNEMMLNDPNGLENNVLAFVDLTLLNCKLKGVYQYQVLDPSKADSEKRTRILVIPTDPEPQGMRLTELITEVNKIITDFGGGQPVTEEDMKATLTSMGLDVFNNIEIQMRQLFIYVDKSTIAANTKPFEYALNFVILNPVKPDESLKIFHIDSLGLAVYNTKRAKIIERMKLENIDELLK
;
A
#
# COMPACT_ATOMS: atom_id res chain seq x y z
N MET A 1 15.60 -24.66 -2.13
CA MET A 1 14.21 -24.18 -2.32
C MET A 1 13.45 -24.61 -1.08
N ASN A 2 13.49 -23.78 -0.03
CA ASN A 2 12.92 -24.13 1.28
C ASN A 2 11.53 -23.51 1.37
N GLU A 3 10.51 -24.37 1.38
CA GLU A 3 9.19 -24.03 1.90
C GLU A 3 9.35 -23.74 3.39
N MET A 4 9.19 -22.46 3.76
CA MET A 4 9.00 -22.07 5.16
C MET A 4 7.59 -22.49 5.56
N MET A 5 7.48 -23.72 6.08
CA MET A 5 6.38 -24.14 6.93
C MET A 5 6.36 -23.22 8.15
N LEU A 6 5.29 -22.45 8.32
CA LEU A 6 4.94 -21.77 9.56
C LEU A 6 4.57 -22.83 10.61
N ASN A 7 5.59 -23.42 11.25
CA ASN A 7 5.38 -24.32 12.38
C ASN A 7 5.21 -23.49 13.66
N ASP A 8 3.97 -23.35 14.12
CA ASP A 8 3.67 -22.97 15.50
C ASP A 8 3.69 -24.24 16.39
N PRO A 9 4.51 -24.33 17.45
CA PRO A 9 4.67 -25.55 18.24
C PRO A 9 3.51 -25.88 19.19
N ASN A 10 2.48 -25.04 19.33
CA ASN A 10 1.46 -25.23 20.37
C ASN A 10 0.01 -25.15 19.85
N GLY A 11 -0.56 -26.30 19.47
CA GLY A 11 -1.98 -26.62 19.68
C GLY A 11 -3.03 -26.02 18.73
N LEU A 12 -3.46 -26.83 17.74
CA LEU A 12 -4.77 -26.81 17.05
C LEU A 12 -5.47 -25.44 16.92
N GLU A 13 -4.85 -24.50 16.21
CA GLU A 13 -5.54 -23.31 15.74
C GLU A 13 -6.22 -23.59 14.39
N ASN A 14 -7.55 -23.49 14.34
CA ASN A 14 -8.29 -23.52 13.08
C ASN A 14 -7.96 -22.25 12.28
N ASN A 15 -7.06 -22.38 11.31
CA ASN A 15 -6.72 -21.30 10.38
C ASN A 15 -7.67 -21.35 9.18
N VAL A 16 -8.73 -20.54 9.22
CA VAL A 16 -9.62 -20.36 8.05
C VAL A 16 -9.10 -19.19 7.23
N LEU A 17 -8.82 -19.47 5.96
CA LEU A 17 -8.36 -18.48 5.00
C LEU A 17 -9.38 -18.39 3.87
N ALA A 18 -9.89 -17.19 3.65
CA ALA A 18 -10.76 -16.87 2.53
C ALA A 18 -10.01 -15.98 1.54
N PHE A 19 -10.29 -16.15 0.25
CA PHE A 19 -9.81 -15.25 -0.79
C PHE A 19 -10.99 -14.49 -1.37
N VAL A 20 -10.75 -13.24 -1.75
CA VAL A 20 -11.74 -12.41 -2.42
C VAL A 20 -11.06 -11.70 -3.59
N ASP A 21 -11.67 -11.76 -4.77
CA ASP A 21 -11.30 -10.91 -5.88
C ASP A 21 -12.10 -9.60 -5.75
N LEU A 22 -11.41 -8.47 -5.75
CA LEU A 22 -12.00 -7.16 -5.52
C LEU A 22 -11.41 -6.12 -6.46
N THR A 23 -12.14 -5.03 -6.66
CA THR A 23 -11.68 -3.88 -7.44
C THR A 23 -11.50 -2.68 -6.51
N LEU A 24 -10.30 -2.07 -6.51
CA LEU A 24 -9.99 -0.82 -5.81
C LEU A 24 -9.03 -0.01 -6.67
N LEU A 25 -9.18 1.33 -6.72
CA LEU A 25 -8.35 2.20 -7.57
C LEU A 25 -8.33 1.78 -9.05
N ASN A 26 -9.49 1.37 -9.59
CA ASN A 26 -9.62 0.78 -10.92
C ASN A 26 -8.66 -0.40 -11.18
N CYS A 27 -8.19 -1.07 -10.12
CA CYS A 27 -7.30 -2.22 -10.18
C CYS A 27 -8.03 -3.49 -9.72
N LYS A 28 -7.91 -4.59 -10.46
CA LYS A 28 -8.27 -5.92 -9.93
C LYS A 28 -7.22 -6.39 -8.93
N LEU A 29 -7.70 -6.83 -7.78
CA LEU A 29 -6.88 -7.18 -6.64
C LEU A 29 -7.36 -8.50 -6.04
N LYS A 30 -6.43 -9.23 -5.45
CA LYS A 30 -6.72 -10.40 -4.62
C LYS A 30 -6.50 -10.03 -3.17
N GLY A 31 -7.59 -10.10 -2.43
CA GLY A 31 -7.59 -10.07 -0.98
C GLY A 31 -7.36 -11.47 -0.42
N VAL A 32 -6.47 -11.57 0.56
CA VAL A 32 -6.33 -12.70 1.48
C VAL A 32 -6.92 -12.27 2.81
N TYR A 33 -7.95 -12.97 3.25
CA TYR A 33 -8.62 -12.77 4.52
C TYR A 33 -8.28 -13.94 5.45
N GLN A 34 -7.66 -13.64 6.59
CA GLN A 34 -7.39 -14.61 7.64
C GLN A 34 -8.16 -14.22 8.90
N TYR A 35 -8.96 -15.16 9.39
CA TYR A 35 -9.65 -15.03 10.67
C TYR A 35 -9.10 -16.08 11.63
N GLN A 36 -8.68 -15.64 12.82
CA GLN A 36 -8.09 -16.48 13.84
C GLN A 36 -8.81 -16.23 15.17
N VAL A 37 -9.16 -17.31 15.86
CA VAL A 37 -9.70 -17.29 17.22
C VAL A 37 -8.58 -17.81 18.12
N LEU A 38 -8.02 -16.93 18.96
CA LEU A 38 -6.79 -17.25 19.72
C LEU A 38 -7.03 -18.26 20.86
N ASP A 39 -8.26 -18.38 21.37
CA ASP A 39 -8.63 -19.38 22.37
C ASP A 39 -10.10 -19.83 22.18
N PRO A 40 -10.37 -20.75 21.25
CA PRO A 40 -11.75 -21.17 20.92
C PRO A 40 -12.51 -21.81 22.09
N SER A 41 -11.84 -22.10 23.21
CA SER A 41 -12.44 -22.67 24.42
C SER A 41 -13.05 -21.62 25.36
N LYS A 42 -12.78 -20.32 25.15
CA LYS A 42 -13.34 -19.21 25.94
C LYS A 42 -14.44 -18.47 25.17
N ALA A 43 -15.56 -18.20 25.84
CA ALA A 43 -16.67 -17.42 25.26
C ALA A 43 -16.25 -16.00 24.82
N ASP A 44 -15.25 -15.42 25.50
CA ASP A 44 -14.66 -14.11 25.21
C ASP A 44 -13.31 -14.20 24.46
N SER A 45 -13.10 -15.25 23.66
CA SER A 45 -11.87 -15.39 22.89
C SER A 45 -11.60 -14.16 22.02
N GLU A 46 -10.36 -13.67 22.09
CA GLU A 46 -9.89 -12.65 21.17
C GLU A 46 -9.97 -13.15 19.72
N LYS A 47 -10.61 -12.35 18.88
CA LYS A 47 -10.75 -12.58 17.44
C LYS A 47 -9.80 -11.66 16.71
N ARG A 48 -9.00 -12.23 15.82
CA ARG A 48 -8.09 -11.47 14.98
C ARG A 48 -8.51 -11.60 13.53
N THR A 49 -8.73 -10.46 12.89
CA THR A 49 -8.96 -10.38 11.45
C THR A 49 -7.76 -9.72 10.79
N ARG A 50 -7.18 -10.37 9.78
CA ARG A 50 -6.13 -9.81 8.93
C ARG A 50 -6.59 -9.81 7.49
N ILE A 51 -6.41 -8.69 6.82
CA ILE A 51 -6.69 -8.54 5.38
C ILE A 51 -5.40 -8.09 4.73
N LEU A 52 -4.99 -8.78 3.67
CA LEU A 52 -3.90 -8.38 2.79
C LEU A 52 -4.43 -8.32 1.36
N VAL A 53 -4.23 -7.19 0.68
CA VAL A 53 -4.69 -7.01 -0.70
C VAL A 53 -3.49 -6.77 -1.60
N ILE A 54 -3.40 -7.49 -2.72
CA ILE A 54 -2.34 -7.34 -3.73
C ILE A 54 -2.94 -7.27 -5.15
N PRO A 55 -2.33 -6.53 -6.10
CA PRO A 55 -2.78 -6.53 -7.49
C PRO A 55 -2.68 -7.91 -8.14
N THR A 56 -3.71 -8.29 -8.91
CA THR A 56 -3.76 -9.56 -9.65
C THR A 56 -3.57 -9.41 -11.14
N ASP A 57 -3.89 -8.25 -11.71
CA ASP A 57 -3.81 -8.08 -13.15
C ASP A 57 -2.35 -7.95 -13.59
N PRO A 58 -1.93 -8.71 -14.63
CA PRO A 58 -0.62 -8.55 -15.26
C PRO A 58 -0.54 -7.26 -16.07
N GLU A 59 -1.69 -6.71 -16.47
CA GLU A 59 -1.77 -5.47 -17.24
C GLU A 59 -1.92 -4.24 -16.34
N PRO A 60 -1.07 -3.24 -16.54
CA PRO A 60 -1.24 -1.87 -16.04
C PRO A 60 -2.67 -1.34 -16.07
N GLN A 61 -3.28 -1.07 -14.91
CA GLN A 61 -4.48 -0.23 -14.86
C GLN A 61 -4.04 1.20 -14.50
N GLY A 62 -4.27 2.12 -15.43
CA GLY A 62 -3.88 3.52 -15.32
C GLY A 62 -5.04 4.41 -14.84
N MET A 63 -4.70 5.52 -14.19
CA MET A 63 -5.65 6.57 -13.80
C MET A 63 -4.94 7.93 -13.76
N ARG A 64 -5.71 9.03 -13.63
CA ARG A 64 -5.12 10.36 -13.43
C ARG A 64 -4.68 10.53 -11.98
N LEU A 65 -3.65 11.34 -11.76
CA LEU A 65 -3.15 11.64 -10.41
C LEU A 65 -4.24 12.25 -9.50
N THR A 66 -5.10 13.11 -10.05
CA THR A 66 -6.22 13.72 -9.30
C THR A 66 -7.28 12.71 -8.89
N GLU A 67 -7.55 11.72 -9.75
CA GLU A 67 -8.44 10.59 -9.43
C GLU A 67 -7.83 9.74 -8.31
N LEU A 68 -6.51 9.48 -8.36
CA LEU A 68 -5.82 8.76 -7.30
C LEU A 68 -5.92 9.50 -5.95
N ILE A 69 -5.63 10.80 -5.93
CA ILE A 69 -5.70 11.60 -4.68
C ILE A 69 -7.10 11.49 -4.08
N THR A 70 -8.13 11.60 -4.91
CA THR A 70 -9.53 11.46 -4.50
C THR A 70 -9.80 10.09 -3.87
N GLU A 71 -9.41 9.02 -4.55
CA GLU A 71 -9.66 7.66 -4.07
C GLU A 71 -8.82 7.30 -2.83
N VAL A 72 -7.56 7.72 -2.76
CA VAL A 72 -6.71 7.51 -1.58
C VAL A 72 -7.28 8.24 -0.37
N ASN A 73 -7.74 9.48 -0.53
CA ASN A 73 -8.39 10.23 0.55
C ASN A 73 -9.70 9.59 1.00
N LYS A 74 -10.46 9.00 0.07
CA LYS A 74 -11.64 8.20 0.41
C LYS A 74 -11.25 6.97 1.24
N ILE A 75 -10.22 6.23 0.85
CA ILE A 75 -9.71 5.08 1.62
C ILE A 75 -9.25 5.53 3.03
N ILE A 76 -8.49 6.62 3.14
CA ILE A 76 -8.03 7.15 4.43
C ILE A 76 -9.21 7.50 5.34
N THR A 77 -10.26 8.10 4.76
CA THR A 77 -11.49 8.46 5.48
C THR A 77 -12.29 7.24 5.92
N ASP A 78 -12.50 6.28 5.01
CA ASP A 78 -13.33 5.09 5.24
C ASP A 78 -12.71 4.12 6.26
N PHE A 79 -11.37 4.06 6.35
CA PHE A 79 -10.67 2.99 7.07
C PHE A 79 -9.92 3.38 8.35
N GLY A 80 -9.75 4.65 8.69
CA GLY A 80 -9.03 4.93 9.95
C GLY A 80 -8.80 6.36 10.38
N GLY A 81 -9.12 7.36 9.55
CA GLY A 81 -8.73 8.73 9.84
C GLY A 81 -7.21 8.90 9.73
N GLY A 82 -6.78 9.87 8.95
CA GLY A 82 -5.38 10.14 8.68
C GLY A 82 -5.23 11.51 8.03
N GLN A 83 -4.00 11.96 7.84
CA GLN A 83 -3.78 13.19 7.10
C GLN A 83 -4.15 12.97 5.63
N PRO A 84 -5.03 13.81 5.06
CA PRO A 84 -5.36 13.71 3.65
C PRO A 84 -4.11 14.01 2.83
N VAL A 85 -3.98 13.29 1.72
CA VAL A 85 -2.99 13.57 0.70
C VAL A 85 -3.48 14.76 -0.11
N THR A 86 -2.69 15.81 -0.22
CA THR A 86 -3.02 17.01 -1.00
C THR A 86 -2.19 17.08 -2.29
N GLU A 87 -2.70 17.82 -3.28
CA GLU A 87 -1.90 18.12 -4.48
C GLU A 87 -0.63 18.90 -4.13
N GLU A 88 -0.69 19.76 -3.11
CA GLU A 88 0.44 20.57 -2.65
C GLU A 88 1.59 19.70 -2.15
N ASP A 89 1.30 18.61 -1.45
CA ASP A 89 2.30 17.65 -0.96
C ASP A 89 3.14 17.04 -2.09
N MET A 90 2.55 16.90 -3.27
CA MET A 90 3.19 16.29 -4.45
C MET A 90 3.78 17.34 -5.39
N LYS A 91 3.33 18.60 -5.31
CA LYS A 91 3.56 19.63 -6.32
C LYS A 91 5.04 19.97 -6.49
N ALA A 92 5.74 20.22 -5.39
CA ALA A 92 7.15 20.60 -5.45
C ALA A 92 8.00 19.50 -6.12
N THR A 93 7.80 18.25 -5.72
CA THR A 93 8.52 17.09 -6.26
C THR A 93 8.21 16.88 -7.74
N LEU A 94 6.94 16.91 -8.14
CA LEU A 94 6.54 16.66 -9.53
C LEU A 94 6.96 17.80 -10.48
N THR A 95 6.87 19.06 -10.03
CA THR A 95 7.39 20.21 -10.80
C THR A 95 8.90 20.11 -11.01
N SER A 96 9.68 19.67 -10.02
CA SER A 96 11.14 19.46 -10.20
C SER A 96 11.48 18.41 -11.28
N MET A 97 10.53 17.52 -11.58
CA MET A 97 10.63 16.50 -12.62
C MET A 97 10.03 16.94 -13.98
N GLY A 98 9.61 18.20 -14.09
CA GLY A 98 9.00 18.78 -15.29
C GLY A 98 7.54 18.37 -15.52
N LEU A 99 6.84 17.97 -14.46
CA LEU A 99 5.44 17.54 -14.48
C LEU A 99 4.52 18.64 -13.90
N ASP A 100 4.47 19.77 -14.59
CA ASP A 100 3.83 20.99 -14.08
C ASP A 100 2.30 21.00 -14.21
N VAL A 101 1.76 20.14 -15.07
CA VAL A 101 0.32 20.05 -15.37
C VAL A 101 -0.27 18.82 -14.70
N PHE A 102 -0.58 18.95 -13.40
CA PHE A 102 -1.09 17.88 -12.53
C PHE A 102 -2.26 17.09 -13.12
N ASN A 103 -3.23 17.78 -13.74
CA ASN A 103 -4.42 17.17 -14.32
C ASN A 103 -4.15 16.21 -15.49
N ASN A 104 -2.95 16.27 -16.07
CA ASN A 104 -2.53 15.45 -17.19
C ASN A 104 -1.54 14.35 -16.77
N ILE A 105 -1.24 14.24 -15.46
CA ILE A 105 -0.34 13.21 -14.97
C ILE A 105 -1.12 11.90 -14.92
N GLU A 106 -0.69 10.98 -15.79
CA GLU A 106 -1.17 9.61 -15.86
C GLU A 106 -0.24 8.73 -15.03
N ILE A 107 -0.85 7.93 -14.18
CA ILE A 107 -0.15 7.03 -13.27
C ILE A 107 -0.72 5.63 -13.40
N GLN A 108 0.11 4.66 -13.02
CA GLN A 108 -0.25 3.26 -12.99
C GLN A 108 0.10 2.67 -11.64
N MET A 109 -0.86 2.03 -10.98
CA MET A 109 -0.56 1.28 -9.76
C MET A 109 0.28 0.04 -10.09
N ARG A 110 1.41 -0.10 -9.39
CA ARG A 110 2.29 -1.27 -9.47
C ARG A 110 2.06 -2.22 -8.32
N GLN A 111 1.93 -1.67 -7.11
CA GLN A 111 1.81 -2.47 -5.90
C GLN A 111 0.88 -1.77 -4.90
N LEU A 112 0.07 -2.58 -4.22
CA LEU A 112 -0.81 -2.18 -3.14
C LEU A 112 -0.53 -3.10 -1.95
N PHE A 113 -0.50 -2.50 -0.77
CA PHE A 113 -0.54 -3.17 0.51
C PHE A 113 -1.58 -2.46 1.37
N ILE A 114 -2.50 -3.24 1.94
CA ILE A 114 -3.44 -2.81 2.95
C ILE A 114 -3.40 -3.84 4.06
N TYR A 115 -3.31 -3.39 5.31
CA TYR A 115 -3.39 -4.23 6.49
C TYR A 115 -4.32 -3.60 7.53
N VAL A 116 -5.21 -4.44 8.03
CA VAL A 116 -6.18 -4.11 9.08
C VAL A 116 -6.07 -5.18 10.16
N ASP A 117 -5.91 -4.77 11.42
CA ASP A 117 -5.94 -5.65 12.59
C ASP A 117 -7.07 -5.23 13.53
N LYS A 118 -8.21 -5.91 13.41
CA LYS A 118 -9.34 -5.72 14.33
C LYS A 118 -9.26 -6.80 15.41
N SER A 119 -8.71 -6.45 16.57
CA SER A 119 -8.84 -7.22 17.82
C SER A 119 -9.98 -6.64 18.67
N THR A 120 -10.87 -7.48 19.18
CA THR A 120 -12.01 -7.06 20.01
C THR A 120 -11.62 -7.04 21.49
N ILE A 121 -11.27 -5.88 22.06
CA ILE A 121 -11.36 -5.66 23.51
C ILE A 121 -11.66 -4.17 23.78
N ALA A 122 -12.92 -3.74 23.67
CA ALA A 122 -13.52 -2.54 24.31
C ALA A 122 -12.80 -1.15 24.29
N ALA A 123 -11.60 -0.95 23.74
CA ALA A 123 -10.89 0.34 23.73
C ALA A 123 -9.78 0.37 22.65
N ASN A 124 -9.87 1.37 21.75
CA ASN A 124 -8.82 1.89 20.85
C ASN A 124 -8.07 0.93 19.90
N THR A 125 -8.72 0.70 18.75
CA THR A 125 -8.16 0.83 17.37
C THR A 125 -6.63 0.72 17.21
N LYS A 126 -6.14 -0.42 16.70
CA LYS A 126 -4.80 -0.56 16.11
C LYS A 126 -4.80 -0.19 14.62
N PRO A 127 -3.66 0.27 14.07
CA PRO A 127 -3.64 1.18 12.93
C PRO A 127 -3.97 0.48 11.61
N PHE A 128 -4.82 1.13 10.83
CA PHE A 128 -4.89 0.91 9.40
C PHE A 128 -3.52 1.23 8.79
N GLU A 129 -2.88 0.21 8.22
CA GLU A 129 -1.60 0.35 7.54
C GLU A 129 -1.80 0.20 6.03
N TYR A 130 -1.16 1.07 5.26
CA TYR A 130 -1.17 1.01 3.82
C TYR A 130 0.20 1.36 3.23
N ALA A 131 0.43 0.85 2.05
CA ALA A 131 1.47 1.32 1.15
C ALA A 131 0.99 1.16 -0.29
N LEU A 132 1.18 2.21 -1.07
CA LEU A 132 0.76 2.33 -2.46
C LEU A 132 1.99 2.72 -3.27
N ASN A 133 2.24 2.02 -4.37
CA ASN A 133 3.36 2.32 -5.28
C ASN A 133 2.82 2.46 -6.71
N PHE A 134 3.16 3.58 -7.33
CA PHE A 134 2.72 4.00 -8.65
C PHE A 134 3.92 4.31 -9.54
N VAL A 135 3.72 4.18 -10.85
CA VAL A 135 4.66 4.70 -11.86
C VAL A 135 3.93 5.79 -12.65
N ILE A 136 4.63 6.90 -12.89
CA ILE A 136 4.16 7.97 -13.76
C ILE A 136 4.48 7.59 -15.21
N LEU A 137 3.47 7.66 -16.07
CA LEU A 137 3.56 7.28 -17.48
C LEU A 137 3.99 8.45 -18.38
N ASN A 138 3.90 9.68 -17.87
CA ASN A 138 4.28 10.87 -18.61
C ASN A 138 5.81 10.93 -18.81
N PRO A 139 6.28 11.48 -19.94
CA PRO A 139 7.68 11.83 -20.12
C PRO A 139 8.12 12.83 -19.05
N VAL A 140 9.25 12.55 -18.40
CA VAL A 140 9.86 13.46 -17.42
C VAL A 140 10.89 14.38 -18.08
N LYS A 141 10.97 15.61 -17.59
CA LYS A 141 11.96 16.61 -17.99
C LYS A 141 12.61 17.15 -16.72
N PRO A 142 13.53 16.39 -16.12
CA PRO A 142 14.11 16.75 -14.84
C PRO A 142 14.91 18.06 -14.94
N ASP A 143 15.06 18.74 -13.80
CA ASP A 143 15.86 19.96 -13.73
C ASP A 143 17.35 19.76 -14.10
N GLU A 144 18.10 20.86 -14.23
CA GLU A 144 19.52 20.83 -14.62
C GLU A 144 20.38 19.91 -13.73
N SER A 145 20.06 19.79 -12.44
CA SER A 145 20.84 18.99 -11.48
C SER A 145 20.71 17.49 -11.75
N LEU A 146 19.59 17.08 -12.36
CA LEU A 146 19.25 15.70 -12.64
C LEU A 146 19.45 15.31 -14.12
N LYS A 147 19.77 16.27 -15.01
CA LYS A 147 20.02 16.01 -16.45
C LYS A 147 21.21 15.10 -16.74
N ILE A 148 22.11 14.90 -15.79
CA ILE A 148 23.22 13.95 -15.94
C ILE A 148 22.73 12.49 -15.91
N PHE A 149 21.52 12.25 -15.42
CA PHE A 149 20.94 10.92 -15.30
C PHE A 149 19.99 10.62 -16.45
N HIS A 150 20.07 9.39 -16.97
CA HIS A 150 19.02 8.85 -17.81
C HIS A 150 17.91 8.32 -16.92
N ILE A 151 16.73 8.95 -16.96
CA ILE A 151 15.59 8.55 -16.13
C ILE A 151 14.69 7.62 -16.97
N ASP A 152 14.77 6.31 -16.69
CA ASP A 152 13.94 5.29 -17.36
C ASP A 152 12.48 5.32 -16.87
N SER A 153 12.27 5.63 -15.59
CA SER A 153 10.95 5.64 -14.97
C SER A 153 10.91 6.53 -13.74
N LEU A 154 9.76 7.16 -13.49
CA LEU A 154 9.50 7.90 -12.25
C LEU A 154 8.41 7.20 -11.46
N GLY A 155 8.70 6.89 -10.19
CA GLY A 155 7.75 6.29 -9.25
C GLY A 155 7.22 7.28 -8.23
N LEU A 156 5.99 7.06 -7.76
CA LEU A 156 5.39 7.76 -6.64
C LEU A 156 4.91 6.72 -5.63
N ALA A 157 5.15 6.95 -4.35
CA ALA A 157 4.62 6.08 -3.32
C ALA A 157 3.96 6.86 -2.18
N VAL A 158 2.89 6.28 -1.63
CA VAL A 158 2.10 6.83 -0.54
C VAL A 158 1.90 5.73 0.49
N TYR A 159 2.45 5.90 1.70
CA TYR A 159 2.48 4.84 2.71
C TYR A 159 2.52 5.39 4.14
N ASN A 160 1.99 4.61 5.09
CA ASN A 160 2.08 4.90 6.53
C ASN A 160 2.59 3.72 7.37
N THR A 161 2.96 2.61 6.73
CA THR A 161 3.51 1.42 7.39
C THR A 161 5.00 1.58 7.69
N LYS A 162 5.46 0.98 8.80
CA LYS A 162 6.89 0.85 9.16
C LYS A 162 7.43 -0.57 8.96
N ARG A 163 6.69 -1.43 8.26
CA ARG A 163 7.09 -2.83 8.07
C ARG A 163 8.21 -2.94 7.06
N ALA A 164 9.43 -3.24 7.54
CA ALA A 164 10.63 -3.34 6.71
C ALA A 164 10.44 -4.19 5.44
N LYS A 165 9.81 -5.38 5.55
CA LYS A 165 9.56 -6.24 4.37
C LYS A 165 8.64 -5.62 3.32
N ILE A 166 7.70 -4.76 3.74
CA ILE A 166 6.80 -4.05 2.81
C ILE A 166 7.57 -2.91 2.14
N ILE A 167 8.31 -2.13 2.93
CA ILE A 167 9.18 -1.04 2.45
C ILE A 167 10.19 -1.57 1.42
N GLU A 168 10.88 -2.67 1.74
CA GLU A 168 11.84 -3.35 0.85
C GLU A 168 11.17 -3.86 -0.43
N ARG A 169 10.08 -4.62 -0.31
CA ARG A 169 9.36 -5.17 -1.48
C ARG A 169 8.81 -4.08 -2.40
N MET A 170 8.45 -2.93 -1.83
CA MET A 170 7.93 -1.79 -2.56
C MET A 170 9.01 -0.81 -3.02
N LYS A 171 10.29 -1.11 -2.73
CA LYS A 171 11.44 -0.25 -3.04
C LYS A 171 11.26 1.19 -2.54
N LEU A 172 10.67 1.32 -1.35
CA LEU A 172 10.42 2.60 -0.69
C LEU A 172 11.69 2.99 0.07
N GLU A 173 12.73 3.34 -0.67
CA GLU A 173 14.04 3.63 -0.09
C GLU A 173 14.08 5.06 0.46
N ASN A 174 14.63 5.22 1.66
CA ASN A 174 14.92 6.53 2.24
C ASN A 174 16.39 6.87 1.98
N ILE A 175 16.66 8.09 1.49
CA ILE A 175 18.03 8.56 1.22
C ILE A 175 18.95 8.47 2.44
N ASP A 176 18.46 8.75 3.64
CA ASP A 176 19.23 8.69 4.88
C ASP A 176 19.56 7.25 5.31
N GLU A 177 18.81 6.27 4.80
CA GLU A 177 19.07 4.85 5.01
C GLU A 177 20.07 4.32 3.98
N LEU A 178 20.04 4.84 2.74
CA LEU A 178 20.96 4.46 1.67
C LEU A 178 22.38 5.03 1.85
N LEU A 179 22.50 6.18 2.51
CA LEU A 179 23.78 6.87 2.71
C LEU A 179 24.52 6.47 4.01
N LYS A 180 24.00 5.48 4.75
CA LYS A 180 24.63 4.93 5.96
C LYS A 180 25.38 3.64 5.67
#